data_AF-A0AAP2DBV2-F1
#
_entry.id   AF-A0AAP2DBV2-F1
#
_cell.length_a   1.000
_cell.length_b   1.000
_cell.length_c   1.000
_cell.angle_alpha   90.00
_cell.angle_beta   90.00
_cell.angle_gamma   90.00
#
_symmetry.space_group_name_H-M   'P 1'
#
loop_
_entity.id
_entity.type
_entity.pdbx_description
1 polymer ?
#
loop_
_entity_poly.entity_id
_entity_poly.type
_entity_poly.pdbx_seq_one_letter_code
_entity_poly.pdbx_strand_id
1 'polypeptide(L)'
;MVINVLNFLTHKRKWTVFLNIYLKIGYDYGKLNDTMTKLGEFLEKKAVVKAEIARRTGITKNRMTDITVDPNVALRADEVWLIARAIDVEPADLLEHVCGHLKLQA
;
A
#
# COMPACT_ATOMS: atom_id res chain seq x y z
N MET A 1 -16.11 -27.68 -39.11
CA MET A 1 -15.14 -27.50 -38.01
C MET A 1 -15.46 -26.21 -37.25
N VAL A 2 -16.66 -26.14 -36.64
CA VAL A 2 -17.14 -24.99 -35.87
C VAL A 2 -18.03 -25.50 -34.73
N ILE A 3 -17.43 -26.18 -33.75
CA ILE A 3 -18.07 -26.46 -32.46
C ILE A 3 -16.96 -26.44 -31.40
N ASN A 4 -16.61 -25.26 -30.89
CA ASN A 4 -15.86 -25.17 -29.63
C ASN A 4 -16.07 -23.83 -28.90
N VAL A 5 -17.34 -23.42 -28.78
CA VAL A 5 -17.72 -22.23 -27.98
C VAL A 5 -18.78 -22.56 -26.92
N LEU A 6 -19.39 -23.75 -26.93
CA LEU A 6 -20.46 -24.11 -25.99
C LEU A 6 -20.04 -24.74 -24.66
N ASN A 7 -18.75 -25.02 -24.43
CA ASN A 7 -18.28 -25.52 -23.12
C ASN A 7 -17.99 -24.43 -22.08
N PHE A 8 -18.29 -23.16 -22.38
CA PHE A 8 -18.04 -22.03 -21.46
C PHE A 8 -19.23 -21.70 -20.53
N LEU A 9 -20.37 -22.40 -20.64
CA LEU A 9 -21.63 -21.97 -20.03
C LEU A 9 -22.23 -22.89 -18.94
N THR A 10 -21.45 -23.78 -18.31
CA THR A 10 -21.95 -24.62 -17.20
C THR A 10 -21.34 -24.33 -15.82
N HIS A 11 -20.42 -23.36 -15.69
CA HIS A 11 -19.78 -23.01 -14.41
C HIS A 11 -20.16 -21.62 -13.84
N LYS A 12 -21.30 -21.06 -14.26
CA LYS A 12 -21.75 -19.69 -13.90
C LYS A 12 -22.22 -19.47 -12.45
N ARG A 13 -22.05 -20.41 -11.52
CA ARG A 13 -22.41 -20.21 -10.09
C ARG A 13 -21.24 -20.01 -9.13
N LYS A 14 -20.01 -20.35 -9.50
CA LYS A 14 -18.81 -20.09 -8.67
C LYS A 14 -18.22 -18.71 -8.90
N TRP A 15 -18.43 -18.13 -10.08
CA TRP A 15 -17.85 -16.84 -10.47
C TRP A 15 -18.50 -15.65 -9.77
N THR A 16 -19.76 -15.75 -9.35
CA THR A 16 -20.42 -14.67 -8.60
C THR A 16 -19.84 -14.50 -7.20
N VAL A 17 -19.40 -15.59 -6.55
CA VAL A 17 -18.69 -15.53 -5.26
C VAL A 17 -17.29 -14.96 -5.44
N PHE A 18 -16.56 -15.38 -6.48
CA PHE A 18 -15.24 -14.82 -6.80
C PHE A 18 -15.32 -13.34 -7.17
N LEU A 19 -16.33 -12.93 -7.95
CA LEU A 19 -16.56 -11.53 -8.31
C LEU A 19 -17.07 -10.72 -7.12
N ASN A 20 -17.90 -11.28 -6.22
CA ASN A 20 -18.30 -10.60 -4.99
C ASN A 20 -17.15 -10.46 -4.00
N ILE A 21 -16.25 -11.45 -3.91
CA ILE A 21 -15.01 -11.31 -3.14
C ILE A 21 -14.22 -10.17 -3.77
N TYR A 22 -13.90 -10.22 -5.07
CA TYR A 22 -13.17 -9.14 -5.77
C TYR A 22 -13.81 -7.75 -5.60
N LEU A 23 -15.14 -7.64 -5.69
CA LEU A 23 -15.87 -6.40 -5.47
C LEU A 23 -15.85 -5.98 -4.00
N LYS A 24 -15.87 -6.91 -3.04
CA LYS A 24 -15.89 -6.63 -1.59
C LYS A 24 -14.51 -6.31 -1.01
N ILE A 25 -13.43 -6.90 -1.54
CA ILE A 25 -12.05 -6.43 -1.28
C ILE A 25 -11.74 -5.13 -2.05
N GLY A 26 -12.35 -4.92 -3.22
CA GLY A 26 -12.22 -3.66 -3.96
C GLY A 26 -12.97 -2.48 -3.33
N TYR A 27 -14.11 -2.72 -2.67
CA TYR A 27 -14.91 -1.67 -2.02
C TYR A 27 -14.28 -1.07 -0.77
N ASP A 28 -13.23 -1.69 -0.22
CA ASP A 28 -12.51 -1.22 0.97
C ASP A 28 -11.24 -0.42 0.63
N TYR A 29 -10.95 -0.20 -0.66
CA TYR A 29 -9.90 0.74 -1.09
C TYR A 29 -10.41 2.17 -1.27
N GLY A 30 -11.74 2.38 -1.27
CA GLY A 30 -12.38 3.66 -1.55
C GLY A 30 -12.66 4.55 -0.34
N LYS A 31 -12.26 4.13 0.87
CA LYS A 31 -12.31 5.00 2.06
C LYS A 31 -10.94 5.67 2.25
N LEU A 32 -10.55 6.45 1.25
CA LEU A 32 -9.45 7.40 1.38
C LEU A 32 -9.92 8.48 2.35
N ASN A 33 -9.54 8.31 3.61
CA ASN A 33 -9.64 9.37 4.59
C ASN A 33 -8.76 10.53 4.09
N ASP A 34 -9.23 11.78 4.21
CA ASP A 34 -8.48 13.01 3.93
C ASP A 34 -7.25 13.21 4.86
N THR A 35 -6.71 12.12 5.42
CA THR A 35 -5.65 12.02 6.42
C THR A 35 -4.73 10.87 6.00
N MET A 36 -3.90 11.13 4.99
CA MET A 36 -2.78 10.29 4.60
C MET A 36 -1.48 11.04 4.87
N THR A 37 -0.47 10.35 5.37
CA THR A 37 0.87 10.93 5.54
C THR A 37 1.60 11.00 4.21
N LYS A 38 2.64 11.84 4.11
CA LYS A 38 3.53 11.89 2.94
C LYS A 38 4.16 10.53 2.62
N LEU A 39 4.46 9.74 3.65
CA LEU A 39 4.94 8.37 3.47
C LEU A 39 3.86 7.48 2.85
N GLY A 40 2.63 7.57 3.35
CA GLY A 40 1.51 6.82 2.83
C GLY A 40 1.24 7.12 1.36
N GLU A 41 1.21 8.39 0.98
CA GLU A 41 1.09 8.83 -0.42
C GLU A 41 2.24 8.29 -1.29
N PHE A 42 3.48 8.32 -0.78
CA PHE A 42 4.65 7.82 -1.51
C PHE A 42 4.54 6.33 -1.82
N LEU A 43 4.11 5.53 -0.84
CA LEU A 43 3.94 4.09 -1.01
C LEU A 43 2.79 3.74 -1.96
N GLU A 44 1.70 4.51 -1.91
CA GLU A 44 0.57 4.36 -2.82
C GLU A 44 0.96 4.69 -4.26
N LYS A 45 1.69 5.78 -4.48
CA LYS A 45 2.24 6.15 -5.81
C LYS A 45 3.16 5.07 -6.39
N LYS A 46 3.91 4.35 -5.55
CA LYS A 46 4.76 3.23 -5.97
C LYS A 46 4.03 1.88 -6.05
N ALA A 47 2.72 1.84 -5.75
CA ALA A 47 1.90 0.63 -5.71
C ALA A 47 2.50 -0.50 -4.83
N VAL A 48 3.16 -0.13 -3.73
CA VAL A 48 3.79 -1.10 -2.82
C VAL A 48 2.82 -1.53 -1.73
N VAL A 49 2.80 -2.84 -1.45
CA VAL A 49 1.91 -3.43 -0.44
C VAL A 49 2.53 -3.30 0.96
N LYS A 50 1.82 -2.65 1.89
CA LYS A 50 2.26 -2.45 3.29
C LYS A 50 2.61 -3.76 4.01
N ALA A 51 1.85 -4.83 3.74
CA ALA A 51 2.10 -6.15 4.32
C ALA A 51 3.44 -6.77 3.87
N GLU A 52 3.89 -6.46 2.65
CA GLU A 52 5.17 -6.94 2.14
C GLU A 52 6.33 -6.23 2.83
N ILE A 53 6.22 -4.91 2.98
CA ILE A 53 7.19 -4.09 3.71
C ILE A 53 7.34 -4.62 5.14
N ALA A 54 6.23 -4.79 5.87
CA ALA A 54 6.22 -5.33 7.23
C ALA A 54 6.97 -6.67 7.34
N ARG A 55 6.81 -7.56 6.35
CA ARG A 55 7.50 -8.86 6.31
C ARG A 55 9.00 -8.73 6.09
N ARG A 56 9.44 -7.83 5.21
CA ARG A 56 10.86 -7.59 4.88
C ARG A 56 11.61 -6.83 5.98
N THR A 57 10.93 -5.92 6.68
CA THR A 57 11.55 -5.00 7.65
C THR A 57 11.43 -5.44 9.10
N GLY A 58 10.51 -6.36 9.40
CA GLY A 58 10.16 -6.71 10.78
C GLY A 58 9.28 -5.65 11.48
N ILE A 59 8.89 -4.57 10.80
CA ILE A 59 7.95 -3.59 11.32
C ILE A 59 6.55 -4.23 11.39
N THR A 60 5.85 -4.06 12.51
CA THR A 60 4.52 -4.66 12.67
C THR A 60 3.50 -4.03 11.71
N LYS A 61 2.49 -4.81 11.31
CA LYS A 61 1.43 -4.33 10.41
C LYS A 61 0.70 -3.10 10.99
N ASN A 62 0.46 -3.09 12.31
CA ASN A 62 -0.17 -1.96 12.99
C ASN A 62 0.72 -0.72 12.90
N ARG A 63 2.01 -0.85 13.21
CA ARG A 63 2.95 0.26 13.13
C ARG A 63 3.05 0.84 11.72
N MET A 64 3.05 -0.01 10.67
CA MET A 64 3.01 0.44 9.27
C MET A 64 1.72 1.21 8.95
N THR A 65 0.57 0.82 9.52
CA THR A 65 -0.68 1.57 9.35
C THR A 65 -0.60 2.92 10.05
N ASP A 66 -0.13 2.96 11.30
CA ASP A 66 -0.02 4.18 12.10
C ASP A 66 0.83 5.23 11.37
N ILE A 67 2.06 4.89 10.95
CA ILE A 67 2.97 5.83 10.28
C ILE A 67 2.54 6.21 8.86
N THR A 68 1.59 5.49 8.24
CA THR A 68 1.11 5.84 6.89
C THR A 68 -0.17 6.65 6.91
N VAL A 69 -0.99 6.52 7.95
CA VAL A 69 -2.32 7.15 8.04
C VAL A 69 -2.33 8.31 9.02
N ASP A 70 -1.67 8.21 10.18
CA ASP A 70 -1.74 9.26 11.21
C ASP A 70 -0.60 10.29 11.07
N PRO A 71 -0.89 11.56 10.72
CA PRO A 71 0.12 12.60 10.61
C PRO A 71 0.77 13.00 11.95
N ASN A 72 0.18 12.62 13.08
CA ASN A 72 0.76 12.88 14.41
C ASN A 72 1.77 11.81 14.82
N VAL A 73 1.79 10.67 14.13
CA VAL A 73 2.72 9.60 14.43
C VAL A 73 4.06 9.90 13.75
N ALA A 74 5.09 10.07 14.58
CA ALA A 74 6.44 10.28 14.08
C ALA A 74 6.98 9.04 13.36
N LEU A 75 7.47 9.25 12.14
CA LEU A 75 8.28 8.31 11.39
C LEU A 75 9.72 8.37 11.89
N ARG A 76 10.27 7.23 12.31
CA ARG A 76 11.63 7.16 12.85
C ARG A 76 12.67 6.94 11.74
N ALA A 77 13.91 7.37 11.97
CA ALA A 77 14.98 7.29 10.98
C ALA A 77 15.36 5.84 10.61
N ASP A 78 15.34 4.92 11.58
CA ASP A 78 15.53 3.48 11.37
C ASP A 78 14.39 2.88 10.51
N GLU A 79 13.15 3.28 10.77
CA GLU A 79 11.99 2.90 9.97
C GLU A 79 12.12 3.40 8.52
N VAL A 80 12.54 4.66 8.31
CA VAL A 80 12.81 5.20 6.97
C VAL A 80 13.84 4.33 6.24
N TRP A 81 14.96 4.02 6.90
CA TRP A 81 16.01 3.21 6.30
C TRP A 81 15.48 1.83 5.87
N LEU A 82 14.79 1.13 6.77
CA LEU A 82 14.29 -0.21 6.51
C LEU A 82 13.22 -0.22 5.42
N ILE A 83 12.28 0.74 5.46
CA ILE A 83 11.22 0.86 4.47
C ILE A 83 11.83 1.14 3.09
N ALA A 84 12.76 2.10 2.98
CA ALA A 84 13.41 2.42 1.71
C ALA A 84 14.11 1.20 1.09
N ARG A 85 14.86 0.46 1.91
CA ARG A 85 15.55 -0.78 1.49
C ARG A 85 14.58 -1.91 1.16
N ALA A 86 13.39 -1.94 1.76
CA ALA A 86 12.35 -2.91 1.44
C ALA A 86 11.57 -2.59 0.17
N ILE A 87 11.71 -1.39 -0.39
CA ILE A 87 11.09 -0.97 -1.66
C ILE A 87 12.13 -0.65 -2.74
N ASP A 88 13.40 -1.00 -2.48
CA ASP A 88 14.55 -0.80 -3.35
C ASP A 88 14.71 0.67 -3.80
N VAL A 89 14.56 1.58 -2.82
CA VAL A 89 14.76 3.03 -2.95
C VAL A 89 15.90 3.47 -2.02
N GLU A 90 16.64 4.51 -2.41
CA GLU A 90 17.67 5.09 -1.56
C GLU A 90 17.03 5.75 -0.32
N PRO A 91 17.48 5.45 0.92
CA PRO A 91 16.92 6.04 2.13
C PRO A 91 16.89 7.58 2.13
N ALA A 92 17.89 8.22 1.51
CA ALA A 92 17.95 9.67 1.38
C ALA A 92 16.79 10.23 0.55
N ASP A 93 16.41 9.57 -0.55
CA ASP A 93 15.30 10.00 -1.40
C ASP A 93 13.96 9.92 -0.66
N LEU A 94 13.77 8.85 0.13
CA LEU A 94 12.58 8.71 0.96
C LEU A 94 12.53 9.79 2.05
N LEU A 95 13.66 10.06 2.69
CA LEU A 95 13.76 11.09 3.71
C LEU A 95 13.48 12.48 3.13
N GLU A 96 14.04 12.81 1.98
CA GLU A 96 13.80 14.09 1.28
C GLU A 96 12.33 14.23 0.89
N HIS A 97 11.69 13.15 0.44
CA HIS A 97 10.27 13.18 0.13
C HIS A 97 9.40 13.51 1.36
N VAL A 98 9.71 12.90 2.50
CA VAL A 98 8.93 13.09 3.74
C VAL A 98 9.26 14.43 4.41
N CYS A 99 10.53 14.80 4.49
CA CYS A 99 11.04 15.93 5.29
C CYS A 99 11.46 17.16 4.48
N GLY A 100 11.55 17.13 3.16
CA GLY A 100 12.07 18.23 2.31
C GLY A 100 11.24 19.52 2.33
N HIS A 101 10.10 19.51 3.00
CA HIS A 101 9.27 20.70 3.25
C HIS A 101 9.70 21.48 4.49
N LEU A 102 10.50 20.88 5.37
CA LEU A 102 10.97 21.50 6.60
C LEU A 102 11.98 22.60 6.26
N LYS A 103 11.86 23.72 6.95
CA LYS A 103 12.79 24.85 6.84
C LYS A 103 13.42 25.09 8.19
N LEU A 104 14.70 25.43 8.17
CA LEU A 104 15.41 25.86 9.37
C LEU A 104 14.83 27.20 9.81
N GLN A 105 14.52 27.33 11.10
CA GLN A 105 14.22 28.61 11.72
C GLN A 105 15.54 29.15 12.29
N ALA A 106 15.98 30.28 11.74
CA ALA A 106 17.19 30.98 12.16
C ALA A 106 16.92 31.87 13.37
#